data_AF-A0A429DQM4-F1
#
_entry.id   AF-A0A429DQM4-F1
#
_cell.length_a   1.000
_cell.length_b   1.000
_cell.length_c   1.000
_cell.angle_alpha   90.00
_cell.angle_beta   90.00
_cell.angle_gamma   90.00
#
_symmetry.space_group_name_H-M   'P 1'
#
loop_
_entity.id
_entity.type
_entity.pdbx_description
1 polymer ?
#
loop_
_entity_poly.entity_id
_entity_poly.type
_entity_poly.pdbx_seq_one_letter_code
_entity_poly.pdbx_strand_id
1 'polypeptide(L)'
;MAEGDGNSRTSEAGAGWECRKPGTFRELLPERVPDFSWRRPRVLWRSRNDVIAKWFGDPSGAIRRRCVAALRERGTPAAFTVHRPEPEFSFVLLGDTGEGDRSQYAVVPPLLNAAADTDFMIIASDVIYPAGEAGDYPDRFFRPYKDYPGPVFAVPGNHDWYDGLRGFLHVFCGLDMDCSPPKWGGPFGWLAGALWRKAGDVDAAAVAEARRTYRGAAGQRA
;
A
#
# COMPACT_ATOMS: atom_id res chain seq x y z
N MET A 1 14.61 31.63 29.35
CA MET A 1 15.32 30.52 28.68
C MET A 1 14.41 29.31 28.82
N ALA A 2 13.71 28.93 27.75
CA ALA A 2 12.78 27.79 27.81
C ALA A 2 13.61 26.49 27.78
N GLU A 3 13.52 25.71 28.85
CA GLU A 3 14.02 24.33 28.90
C GLU A 3 13.39 23.51 27.79
N GLY A 4 14.22 22.73 27.10
CA GLY A 4 13.91 22.12 25.82
C GLY A 4 12.66 21.25 25.82
N ASP A 5 11.88 21.38 24.75
CA ASP A 5 10.77 20.51 24.42
C ASP A 5 11.23 19.04 24.48
N GLY A 6 10.73 18.30 25.47
CA GLY A 6 10.94 16.86 25.56
C GLY A 6 10.45 16.15 24.29
N ASN A 7 10.99 14.97 24.00
CA ASN A 7 10.49 14.13 22.91
C ASN A 7 9.61 12.99 23.45
N SER A 8 9.08 12.19 22.54
CA SER A 8 8.20 11.06 22.85
C SER A 8 8.79 10.00 23.79
N ARG A 9 10.11 10.00 24.02
CA ARG A 9 10.79 9.10 24.97
C ARG A 9 10.81 9.63 26.40
N THR A 10 10.57 10.92 26.60
CA THR A 10 10.83 11.60 27.88
C THR A 10 9.56 12.13 28.55
N SER A 11 8.47 12.35 27.82
CA SER A 11 7.20 12.79 28.40
C SER A 11 6.00 12.54 27.49
N GLU A 12 4.80 12.47 28.09
CA GLU A 12 3.53 12.44 27.36
C GLU A 12 3.31 13.71 26.54
N ALA A 13 3.67 14.88 27.09
CA ALA A 13 3.67 16.15 26.36
C ALA A 13 4.57 16.09 25.12
N GLY A 14 5.80 15.56 25.25
CA GLY A 14 6.73 15.38 24.13
C GLY A 14 6.31 14.31 23.12
N ALA A 15 5.42 13.40 23.52
CA ALA A 15 4.74 12.46 22.62
C ALA A 15 3.48 13.07 21.98
N GLY A 16 3.07 14.27 22.38
CA GLY A 16 1.84 14.92 21.93
C GLY A 16 0.55 14.33 22.56
N TRP A 17 0.67 13.55 23.64
CA TRP A 17 -0.46 12.84 24.26
C TRP A 17 -1.31 13.72 25.19
N GLU A 18 -0.83 14.90 25.56
CA GLU A 18 -1.60 15.90 26.31
C GLU A 18 -2.59 16.71 25.45
N CYS A 19 -2.78 16.33 24.18
CA CYS A 19 -3.68 17.02 23.26
C CYS A 19 -5.12 17.08 23.79
N ARG A 20 -5.61 18.30 24.06
CA ARG A 20 -6.97 18.54 24.58
C ARG A 20 -8.05 18.59 23.50
N LYS A 21 -7.67 18.67 22.23
CA LYS A 21 -8.58 18.72 21.08
C LYS A 21 -8.49 17.42 20.28
N PRO A 22 -9.61 16.75 19.99
CA PRO A 22 -9.60 15.61 19.08
C PRO A 22 -9.06 16.00 17.69
N GLY A 23 -8.27 15.13 17.07
CA GLY A 23 -7.77 15.35 15.71
C GLY A 23 -8.90 15.47 14.67
N THR A 24 -8.66 16.27 13.63
CA THR A 24 -9.61 16.59 12.55
C THR A 24 -9.75 15.47 11.51
N PHE A 25 -8.97 14.39 11.61
CA PHE A 25 -9.00 13.29 10.63
C PHE A 25 -10.38 12.65 10.45
N ARG A 26 -11.28 12.77 11.44
CA ARG A 26 -12.65 12.25 11.34
C ARG A 26 -13.43 12.89 10.21
N GLU A 27 -13.11 14.12 9.84
CA GLU A 27 -13.72 14.86 8.73
C GLU A 27 -13.25 14.34 7.36
N LEU A 28 -12.12 13.61 7.33
CA LEU A 28 -11.55 13.02 6.12
C LEU A 28 -12.11 11.62 5.82
N LEU A 29 -12.78 11.01 6.80
CA LEU A 29 -13.33 9.66 6.67
C LEU A 29 -14.46 9.63 5.63
N PRO A 30 -14.53 8.58 4.79
CA PRO A 30 -15.69 8.37 3.94
C PRO A 30 -16.94 8.11 4.77
N GLU A 31 -18.13 8.32 4.19
CA GLU A 31 -19.42 8.03 4.83
C GLU A 31 -19.48 6.62 5.43
N ARG A 32 -18.87 5.66 4.75
CA ARG A 32 -18.71 4.30 5.22
C ARG A 32 -17.24 3.96 5.39
N VAL A 33 -16.79 3.93 6.64
CA VAL A 33 -15.46 3.45 7.00
C VAL A 33 -15.49 1.92 7.07
N PRO A 34 -14.59 1.22 6.34
CA PRO A 34 -14.41 -0.20 6.52
C PRO A 34 -14.06 -0.52 7.98
N ASP A 35 -14.82 -1.41 8.59
CA ASP A 35 -14.49 -1.91 9.91
C ASP A 35 -13.49 -3.07 9.74
N PHE A 36 -12.21 -2.74 9.89
CA PHE A 36 -11.10 -3.66 9.73
C PHE A 36 -10.68 -4.25 11.08
N SER A 37 -10.53 -5.57 11.14
CA SER A 37 -10.01 -6.22 12.33
C SER A 37 -9.44 -7.60 12.00
N TRP A 38 -8.19 -7.83 12.42
CA TRP A 38 -7.53 -9.13 12.34
C TRP A 38 -8.21 -10.24 13.14
N ARG A 39 -9.16 -9.90 14.02
CA ARG A 39 -9.96 -10.89 14.77
C ARG A 39 -11.13 -11.44 13.95
N ARG A 40 -11.44 -10.86 12.79
CA ARG A 40 -12.58 -11.27 11.96
C ARG A 40 -12.23 -12.51 11.12
N PRO A 41 -13.04 -13.59 11.16
CA PRO A 41 -12.79 -14.79 10.36
C PRO A 41 -12.66 -14.50 8.86
N ARG A 42 -13.45 -13.55 8.33
CA ARG A 42 -13.40 -13.14 6.91
C ARG A 42 -12.05 -12.52 6.52
N VAL A 43 -11.44 -11.73 7.41
CA VAL A 43 -10.13 -11.10 7.17
C VAL A 43 -9.05 -12.17 7.14
N LEU A 44 -9.04 -13.06 8.13
CA LEU A 44 -8.11 -14.19 8.19
C LEU A 44 -8.24 -15.10 6.97
N TRP A 45 -9.48 -15.39 6.53
CA TRP A 45 -9.73 -16.18 5.33
C TRP A 45 -9.21 -15.51 4.04
N ARG A 46 -9.28 -14.18 3.95
CA ARG A 46 -8.71 -13.43 2.82
C ARG A 46 -7.19 -13.51 2.79
N SER A 47 -6.54 -13.50 3.96
CA SER A 47 -5.07 -13.60 4.10
C SER A 47 -4.54 -15.03 4.20
N ARG A 48 -5.37 -16.06 3.95
CA ARG A 48 -4.98 -17.48 4.09
C ARG A 48 -3.77 -17.91 3.27
N ASN A 49 -3.42 -17.15 2.22
CA ASN A 49 -2.25 -17.44 1.39
C ASN A 49 -0.95 -17.42 2.20
N ASP A 50 -0.86 -16.64 3.28
CA ASP A 50 0.27 -16.69 4.23
C ASP A 50 0.46 -18.10 4.82
N VAL A 51 -0.64 -18.69 5.31
CA VAL A 51 -0.62 -20.02 5.91
C VAL A 51 -0.27 -21.08 4.86
N ILE A 52 -0.84 -20.97 3.66
CA ILE A 52 -0.54 -21.90 2.57
C ILE A 52 0.93 -21.79 2.15
N ALA A 53 1.48 -20.58 2.00
CA ALA A 53 2.88 -20.35 1.67
C ALA A 53 3.83 -20.94 2.72
N LYS A 54 3.51 -20.78 4.01
CA LYS A 54 4.31 -21.36 5.11
C LYS A 54 4.37 -22.89 5.08
N TRP A 55 3.31 -23.55 4.64
CA TRP A 55 3.18 -25.01 4.69
C TRP A 55 3.62 -25.70 3.39
N PHE A 56 3.39 -25.05 2.25
CA PHE A 56 3.59 -25.63 0.92
C PHE A 56 4.71 -24.95 0.11
N GLY A 57 5.37 -23.94 0.68
CA GLY A 57 6.43 -23.16 0.06
C GLY A 57 5.92 -21.83 -0.52
N ASP A 58 6.69 -20.77 -0.34
CA ASP A 58 6.28 -19.43 -0.77
C ASP A 58 6.50 -19.21 -2.29
N PRO A 59 5.42 -19.03 -3.09
CA PRO A 59 5.54 -18.81 -4.53
C PRO A 59 5.97 -17.37 -4.88
N SER A 60 5.97 -16.43 -3.92
CA SER A 60 6.19 -15.00 -4.15
C SER A 60 7.52 -14.73 -4.85
N GLY A 61 8.58 -15.48 -4.51
CA GLY A 61 9.88 -15.35 -5.18
C GLY A 61 9.84 -15.69 -6.68
N ALA A 62 9.07 -16.70 -7.08
CA ALA A 62 8.92 -17.09 -8.48
C ALA A 62 8.02 -16.10 -9.24
N ILE A 63 6.93 -15.67 -8.62
CA ILE A 63 6.03 -14.63 -9.16
C ILE A 63 6.83 -13.34 -9.37
N ARG A 64 7.57 -12.88 -8.35
CA ARG A 64 8.44 -11.69 -8.41
C ARG A 64 9.40 -11.71 -9.59
N ARG A 65 10.09 -12.84 -9.81
CA ARG A 65 11.02 -12.97 -10.95
C ARG A 65 10.31 -12.82 -12.30
N ARG A 66 9.10 -13.38 -12.45
CA ARG A 66 8.28 -13.22 -13.66
C ARG A 66 7.83 -11.78 -13.85
N CYS A 67 7.37 -11.11 -12.80
CA CYS A 67 6.96 -9.71 -12.88
C CYS A 67 8.12 -8.79 -13.26
N VAL A 68 9.29 -8.98 -12.62
CA VAL A 68 10.50 -8.21 -12.94
C VAL A 68 10.96 -8.47 -14.38
N ALA A 69 10.86 -9.70 -14.88
CA ALA A 69 11.17 -10.00 -16.28
C ALA A 69 10.22 -9.26 -17.24
N ALA A 70 8.91 -9.30 -16.98
CA ALA A 70 7.92 -8.58 -17.79
C ALA A 70 8.12 -7.05 -17.77
N LEU A 71 8.54 -6.48 -16.63
CA LEU A 71 8.87 -5.06 -16.54
C LEU A 71 10.14 -4.72 -17.35
N ARG A 72 11.16 -5.58 -17.30
CA ARG A 72 12.38 -5.40 -18.10
C ARG A 72 12.11 -5.46 -19.60
N GLU A 73 11.24 -6.36 -20.04
CA GLU A 73 10.81 -6.46 -21.46
C GLU A 73 10.12 -5.18 -21.94
N ARG A 74 9.50 -4.41 -21.04
CA ARG A 74 8.90 -3.09 -21.31
C ARG A 74 9.89 -1.93 -21.21
N GLY A 75 11.16 -2.20 -20.94
CA GLY A 75 12.20 -1.17 -20.81
C GLY A 75 12.35 -0.59 -19.41
N THR A 76 11.69 -1.14 -18.38
CA THR A 76 11.92 -0.72 -16.99
C THR A 76 13.35 -1.10 -16.56
N PRO A 77 14.15 -0.17 -16.00
CA PRO A 77 15.50 -0.47 -15.52
C PRO A 77 15.51 -1.59 -14.48
N ALA A 78 16.49 -2.48 -14.56
CA ALA A 78 16.64 -3.62 -13.66
C ALA A 78 16.79 -3.25 -12.18
N ALA A 79 17.26 -2.02 -11.90
CA ALA A 79 17.48 -1.47 -10.58
C ALA A 79 16.28 -0.66 -10.03
N PHE A 80 15.19 -0.52 -10.80
CA PHE A 80 14.03 0.31 -10.41
C PHE A 80 14.42 1.74 -9.99
N THR A 81 15.36 2.33 -10.73
CA THR A 81 15.88 3.67 -10.46
C THR A 81 14.95 4.75 -11.00
N VAL A 82 14.66 5.74 -10.16
CA VAL A 82 13.99 6.99 -10.56
C VAL A 82 15.08 8.04 -10.74
N HIS A 83 15.19 8.60 -11.95
CA HIS A 83 16.13 9.69 -12.22
C HIS A 83 15.45 11.02 -11.99
N ARG A 84 16.06 11.87 -11.15
CA ARG A 84 15.63 13.25 -10.94
C ARG A 84 16.71 14.21 -11.43
N PRO A 85 16.35 15.25 -12.20
CA PRO A 85 17.32 16.22 -12.68
C PRO A 85 17.72 17.22 -11.58
N GLU A 86 16.91 17.40 -10.54
CA GLU A 86 17.20 18.31 -9.44
C GLU A 86 18.35 17.78 -8.57
N PRO A 87 19.31 18.63 -8.16
CA PRO A 87 20.44 18.23 -7.33
C PRO A 87 20.06 17.98 -5.85
N GLU A 88 18.94 18.56 -5.41
CA GLU A 88 18.39 18.42 -4.07
C GLU A 88 16.93 17.98 -4.18
N PHE A 89 16.50 17.14 -3.23
CA PHE A 89 15.12 16.70 -3.14
C PHE A 89 14.74 16.39 -1.69
N SER A 90 13.45 16.37 -1.45
CA SER A 90 12.80 16.08 -0.18
C SER A 90 11.74 15.00 -0.40
N PHE A 91 11.55 14.14 0.59
CA PHE A 91 10.53 13.11 0.49
C PHE A 91 10.01 12.71 1.86
N VAL A 92 8.83 12.11 1.86
CA VAL A 92 8.24 11.51 3.05
C VAL A 92 8.11 10.01 2.89
N LEU A 93 8.40 9.28 3.97
CA LEU A 93 8.36 7.82 4.02
C LEU A 93 7.24 7.37 4.96
N LEU A 94 6.33 6.57 4.44
CA LEU A 94 5.30 5.87 5.22
C LEU A 94 5.52 4.37 5.08
N GLY A 95 4.94 3.59 6.00
CA GLY A 95 4.83 2.15 5.87
C GLY A 95 3.47 1.67 6.34
N ASP A 96 3.07 0.51 5.85
CA ASP A 96 1.94 -0.26 6.41
C ASP A 96 0.63 0.54 6.45
N THR A 97 0.37 1.28 5.37
CA THR A 97 -0.70 2.27 5.34
C THR A 97 -2.09 1.69 5.08
N GLY A 98 -2.17 0.56 4.39
CA GLY A 98 -3.33 0.16 3.57
C GLY A 98 -4.61 -0.30 4.25
N GLU A 99 -4.91 0.10 5.50
CA GLU A 99 -6.07 -0.42 6.24
C GLU A 99 -7.40 0.19 5.76
N GLY A 100 -7.41 1.47 5.36
CA GLY A 100 -8.61 2.20 4.95
C GLY A 100 -9.48 2.69 6.10
N ASP A 101 -9.02 2.55 7.34
CA ASP A 101 -9.80 2.85 8.54
C ASP A 101 -9.26 4.06 9.32
N ARG A 102 -9.77 4.25 10.55
CA ARG A 102 -9.38 5.36 11.41
C ARG A 102 -7.88 5.40 11.73
N SER A 103 -7.20 4.26 11.78
CA SER A 103 -5.77 4.18 12.05
C SER A 103 -4.96 4.87 10.95
N GLN A 104 -5.28 4.57 9.69
CA GLN A 104 -4.65 5.17 8.52
C GLN A 104 -4.98 6.67 8.43
N TYR A 105 -6.25 7.04 8.60
CA TYR A 105 -6.65 8.45 8.49
C TYR A 105 -6.09 9.33 9.61
N ALA A 106 -5.84 8.79 10.80
CA ALA A 106 -5.29 9.54 11.92
C ALA A 106 -3.91 10.16 11.62
N VAL A 107 -3.11 9.55 10.74
CA VAL A 107 -1.79 10.05 10.37
C VAL A 107 -1.79 10.99 9.16
N VAL A 108 -2.92 11.14 8.45
CA VAL A 108 -3.00 11.98 7.24
C VAL A 108 -2.85 13.48 7.56
N PRO A 109 -3.55 14.07 8.56
CA PRO A 109 -3.34 15.49 8.89
C PRO A 109 -1.90 15.84 9.29
N PRO A 110 -1.23 15.12 10.21
CA PRO A 110 0.17 15.44 10.56
C PRO A 110 1.12 15.17 9.38
N LEU A 111 0.87 14.16 8.55
CA LEU A 111 1.61 13.95 7.30
C LEU A 111 1.56 15.19 6.41
N LEU A 112 0.36 15.69 6.11
CA LEU A 112 0.18 16.85 5.25
C LEU A 112 0.78 18.11 5.88
N ASN A 113 0.67 18.27 7.20
CA ASN A 113 1.28 19.40 7.89
C ASN A 113 2.81 19.39 7.80
N ALA A 114 3.43 18.22 7.90
CA ALA A 114 4.88 18.08 7.92
C ALA A 114 5.52 17.96 6.53
N ALA A 115 4.77 17.51 5.51
CA ALA A 115 5.35 17.06 4.26
C ALA A 115 4.58 17.47 2.99
N ALA A 116 3.57 18.35 3.06
CA ALA A 116 2.84 18.77 1.86
C ALA A 116 3.71 19.46 0.79
N ASP A 117 4.85 20.01 1.17
CA ASP A 117 5.83 20.65 0.29
C ASP A 117 6.98 19.72 -0.15
N THR A 118 6.93 18.43 0.23
CA THR A 118 7.94 17.46 -0.22
C THR A 118 7.78 17.09 -1.69
N ASP A 119 8.89 16.75 -2.35
CA ASP A 119 8.91 16.46 -3.79
C ASP A 119 8.19 15.16 -4.17
N PHE A 120 8.16 14.18 -3.26
CA PHE A 120 7.48 12.90 -3.46
C PHE A 120 7.31 12.11 -2.15
N MET A 121 6.42 11.11 -2.19
CA MET A 121 6.19 10.19 -1.09
C MET A 121 6.61 8.77 -1.49
N ILE A 122 7.17 8.03 -0.54
CA ILE A 122 7.40 6.58 -0.65
C ILE A 122 6.54 5.86 0.38
N ILE A 123 5.77 4.87 -0.05
CA ILE A 123 5.13 3.88 0.82
C ILE A 123 5.99 2.61 0.81
N ALA A 124 6.65 2.34 1.93
CA ALA A 124 7.44 1.15 2.15
C ALA A 124 6.58 0.05 2.76
N SER A 125 6.22 -0.95 1.96
CA SER A 125 5.46 -2.13 2.35
C SER A 125 3.95 -1.90 2.55
N ASP A 126 3.21 -3.00 2.38
CA ASP A 126 1.79 -3.18 2.68
C ASP A 126 0.89 -1.99 2.32
N VAL A 127 0.79 -1.74 1.01
CA VAL A 127 -0.02 -0.64 0.48
C VAL A 127 -1.50 -0.93 0.64
N ILE A 128 -1.91 -2.20 0.58
CA ILE A 128 -3.32 -2.61 0.66
C ILE A 128 -3.49 -3.83 1.56
N TYR A 129 -4.14 -3.62 2.71
CA TYR A 129 -4.63 -4.70 3.55
C TYR A 129 -5.99 -5.23 3.06
N PRO A 130 -6.42 -6.43 3.51
CA PRO A 130 -5.59 -7.45 4.15
C PRO A 130 -4.74 -8.25 3.18
N ALA A 131 -4.96 -8.11 1.86
CA ALA A 131 -4.47 -9.06 0.87
C ALA A 131 -4.10 -8.46 -0.49
N GLY A 132 -4.01 -7.13 -0.66
CA GLY A 132 -3.55 -6.55 -1.93
C GLY A 132 -4.61 -6.38 -3.03
N GLU A 133 -5.91 -6.45 -2.70
CA GLU A 133 -7.00 -6.48 -3.68
C GLU A 133 -7.06 -5.18 -4.50
N ALA A 134 -7.13 -5.29 -5.83
CA ALA A 134 -7.20 -4.12 -6.72
C ALA A 134 -8.41 -3.21 -6.42
N GLY A 135 -9.55 -3.81 -6.04
CA GLY A 135 -10.77 -3.10 -5.69
C GLY A 135 -10.69 -2.30 -4.39
N ASP A 136 -9.66 -2.51 -3.56
CA ASP A 136 -9.46 -1.76 -2.32
C ASP A 136 -8.67 -0.45 -2.52
N TYR A 137 -7.95 -0.29 -3.64
CA TYR A 137 -7.15 0.91 -3.93
C TYR A 137 -7.93 2.24 -3.86
N PRO A 138 -9.18 2.35 -4.34
CA PRO A 138 -9.96 3.58 -4.23
C PRO A 138 -10.04 4.13 -2.81
N ASP A 139 -10.35 3.28 -1.84
CA ASP A 139 -10.60 3.71 -0.46
C ASP A 139 -9.37 3.60 0.45
N ARG A 140 -8.34 2.84 0.06
CA ARG A 140 -7.16 2.60 0.91
C ARG A 140 -5.86 3.25 0.42
N PHE A 141 -5.84 3.75 -0.82
CA PHE A 141 -4.70 4.47 -1.37
C PHE A 141 -5.11 5.81 -1.99
N PHE A 142 -6.03 5.81 -2.96
CA PHE A 142 -6.36 7.02 -3.71
C PHE A 142 -7.03 8.08 -2.82
N ARG A 143 -8.10 7.70 -2.10
CA ARG A 143 -8.86 8.61 -1.24
C ARG A 143 -8.05 9.12 -0.03
N PRO A 144 -7.36 8.29 0.78
CA PRO A 144 -6.66 8.77 1.97
C PRO A 144 -5.58 9.80 1.65
N TYR A 145 -4.89 9.63 0.53
CA TYR A 145 -3.80 10.52 0.12
C TYR A 145 -4.22 11.57 -0.91
N LYS A 146 -5.51 11.83 -1.12
CA LYS A 146 -5.99 12.74 -2.18
C LYS A 146 -5.37 14.15 -2.16
N ASP A 147 -5.04 14.63 -0.96
CA ASP A 147 -4.54 16.00 -0.74
C ASP A 147 -3.00 16.10 -0.74
N TYR A 148 -2.26 14.98 -0.82
CA TYR A 148 -0.81 15.02 -0.99
C TYR A 148 -0.47 15.39 -2.44
N PRO A 149 0.24 16.51 -2.71
CA PRO A 149 0.32 17.07 -4.05
C PRO A 149 1.34 16.39 -4.96
N GLY A 150 2.36 15.73 -4.40
CA GLY A 150 3.42 15.07 -5.15
C GLY A 150 3.10 13.65 -5.63
N PRO A 151 3.96 13.05 -6.45
CA PRO A 151 3.87 11.65 -6.84
C PRO A 151 4.12 10.71 -5.66
N VAL A 152 3.57 9.51 -5.75
CA VAL A 152 3.73 8.47 -4.72
C VAL A 152 4.32 7.23 -5.35
N PHE A 153 5.47 6.82 -4.83
CA PHE A 153 6.11 5.55 -5.14
C PHE A 153 5.82 4.54 -4.03
N ALA A 154 5.87 3.26 -4.36
CA ALA A 154 5.66 2.22 -3.37
C ALA A 154 6.56 1.00 -3.60
N VAL A 155 6.82 0.28 -2.52
CA VAL A 155 7.43 -1.06 -2.53
C VAL A 155 6.42 -2.02 -1.92
N PRO A 156 6.10 -3.15 -2.58
CA PRO A 156 5.06 -4.03 -2.08
C PRO A 156 5.52 -4.85 -0.88
N GLY A 157 4.63 -4.99 0.11
CA GLY A 157 4.81 -5.85 1.27
C GLY A 157 4.15 -7.20 1.11
N ASN A 158 4.28 -8.07 2.11
CA ASN A 158 3.73 -9.43 2.06
C ASN A 158 2.21 -9.45 1.86
N HIS A 159 1.48 -8.46 2.39
CA HIS A 159 0.03 -8.40 2.19
C HIS A 159 -0.35 -8.13 0.74
N ASP A 160 0.46 -7.37 0.00
CA ASP A 160 0.23 -7.12 -1.42
C ASP A 160 0.43 -8.39 -2.27
N TRP A 161 1.24 -9.35 -1.80
CA TRP A 161 1.50 -10.62 -2.49
C TRP A 161 0.39 -11.67 -2.29
N TYR A 162 -0.50 -11.51 -1.31
CA TYR A 162 -1.57 -12.49 -1.08
C TYR A 162 -2.63 -12.51 -2.19
N ASP A 163 -2.78 -11.46 -2.99
CA ASP A 163 -3.56 -11.44 -4.24
C ASP A 163 -2.67 -11.64 -5.48
N GLY A 164 -1.43 -12.09 -5.30
CA GLY A 164 -0.47 -12.23 -6.38
C GLY A 164 0.05 -10.90 -6.93
N LEU A 165 0.00 -9.79 -6.17
CA LEU A 165 0.54 -8.48 -6.59
C LEU A 165 -0.19 -7.79 -7.76
N ARG A 166 -1.29 -8.35 -8.29
CA ARG A 166 -1.92 -7.83 -9.52
C ARG A 166 -2.37 -6.38 -9.41
N GLY A 167 -3.01 -6.01 -8.29
CA GLY A 167 -3.42 -4.62 -8.03
C GLY A 167 -2.24 -3.65 -7.97
N PHE A 168 -1.16 -4.05 -7.30
CA PHE A 168 0.06 -3.24 -7.20
C PHE A 168 0.72 -3.02 -8.56
N LEU A 169 0.87 -4.09 -9.36
CA LEU A 169 1.43 -3.98 -10.71
C LEU A 169 0.60 -3.06 -11.60
N HIS A 170 -0.72 -3.13 -11.50
CA HIS A 170 -1.60 -2.26 -12.27
C HIS A 170 -1.45 -0.80 -11.85
N VAL A 171 -1.47 -0.50 -10.54
CA VAL A 171 -1.49 0.87 -10.02
C VAL A 171 -0.13 1.55 -10.11
N PHE A 172 0.95 0.88 -9.73
CA PHE A 172 2.29 1.48 -9.65
C PHE A 172 3.21 1.15 -10.83
N CYS A 173 2.94 0.06 -11.57
CA CYS A 173 3.82 -0.37 -12.65
C CYS A 173 3.19 -0.32 -14.04
N GLY A 174 1.90 0.04 -14.15
CA GLY A 174 1.17 0.05 -15.43
C GLY A 174 1.15 -1.32 -16.11
N LEU A 175 1.26 -2.40 -15.33
CA LEU A 175 1.35 -3.78 -15.81
C LEU A 175 0.15 -4.58 -15.32
N ASP A 176 -0.59 -5.15 -16.26
CA ASP A 176 -1.56 -6.21 -15.96
C ASP A 176 -1.01 -7.53 -16.48
N MET A 177 -0.83 -8.50 -15.59
CA MET A 177 -0.33 -9.82 -15.92
C MET A 177 -0.88 -10.85 -14.93
N ASP A 178 -0.98 -12.10 -15.38
CA ASP A 178 -1.32 -13.21 -14.49
C ASP A 178 -0.12 -13.55 -13.58
N CYS A 179 -0.29 -13.26 -12.30
CA CYS A 179 0.68 -13.56 -11.26
C CYS A 179 0.34 -14.81 -10.45
N SER A 180 -0.43 -15.74 -11.04
CA SER A 180 -0.72 -17.03 -10.42
C SER A 180 0.56 -17.78 -10.03
N PRO A 181 0.54 -18.50 -8.90
CA PRO A 181 1.67 -19.28 -8.46
C PRO A 181 2.00 -20.39 -9.49
N PRO A 182 3.27 -20.83 -9.57
CA PRO A 182 3.61 -22.02 -10.33
C PRO A 182 2.86 -23.24 -9.77
N LYS A 183 2.86 -24.35 -10.52
CA LYS A 183 2.30 -25.62 -10.03
C LYS A 183 2.98 -26.00 -8.72
N TRP A 184 2.16 -26.25 -7.70
CA TRP A 184 2.61 -26.71 -6.39
C TRP A 184 3.16 -28.13 -6.47
N GLY A 185 4.34 -28.36 -5.89
CA GLY A 185 4.98 -29.68 -5.83
C GLY A 185 4.50 -30.52 -4.64
N GLY A 186 4.93 -31.79 -4.63
CA GLY A 186 4.70 -32.71 -3.51
C GLY A 186 3.31 -33.37 -3.48
N PRO A 187 3.12 -34.33 -2.55
CA PRO A 187 1.92 -35.18 -2.50
C PRO A 187 0.61 -34.41 -2.25
N PHE A 188 0.69 -33.20 -1.71
CA PHE A 188 -0.46 -32.35 -1.37
C PHE A 188 -0.51 -31.04 -2.16
N GLY A 189 0.28 -30.90 -3.24
CA GLY A 189 0.32 -29.68 -4.05
C GLY A 189 -1.04 -29.30 -4.67
N TRP A 190 -1.86 -30.29 -5.02
CA TRP A 190 -3.21 -30.05 -5.54
C TRP A 190 -4.11 -29.33 -4.52
N LEU A 191 -3.96 -29.63 -3.22
CA LEU A 191 -4.72 -28.99 -2.14
C LEU A 191 -4.27 -27.54 -1.96
N ALA A 192 -2.96 -27.29 -1.99
CA ALA A 192 -2.41 -25.93 -1.96
C ALA A 192 -2.96 -25.09 -3.12
N GLY A 193 -2.97 -25.64 -4.33
CA GLY A 193 -3.54 -24.97 -5.51
C GLY A 193 -5.04 -24.68 -5.40
N ALA A 194 -5.81 -25.60 -4.84
CA ALA A 194 -7.26 -25.43 -4.64
C ALA A 194 -7.59 -24.39 -3.57
N LEU A 195 -6.81 -24.35 -2.49
CA LEU A 195 -7.02 -23.41 -1.39
C LEU A 195 -6.41 -22.02 -1.66
N TRP A 196 -5.42 -21.93 -2.55
CA TRP A 196 -4.77 -20.67 -2.89
C TRP A 196 -5.79 -19.65 -3.37
N ARG A 197 -5.80 -18.48 -2.74
CA ARG A 197 -6.59 -17.33 -3.17
C ARG A 197 -5.98 -16.79 -4.46
N LYS A 198 -6.73 -16.88 -5.55
CA LYS A 198 -6.34 -16.30 -6.84
C LYS A 198 -6.43 -14.78 -6.77
N ALA A 199 -5.61 -14.15 -7.62
CA ALA A 199 -5.70 -12.73 -7.90
C ALA A 199 -7.14 -12.37 -8.29
N GLY A 200 -7.71 -11.33 -7.69
CA GLY A 200 -8.97 -10.75 -8.14
C GLY A 200 -8.81 -10.15 -9.55
N ASP A 201 -9.94 -9.90 -10.21
CA ASP A 201 -9.92 -9.10 -11.43
C ASP A 201 -9.67 -7.63 -11.10
N VAL A 202 -8.92 -6.97 -11.99
CA VAL A 202 -8.70 -5.53 -11.92
C VAL A 202 -9.77 -4.85 -12.75
N ASP A 203 -10.71 -4.19 -12.10
CA ASP A 203 -11.60 -3.24 -12.78
C ASP A 203 -10.81 -1.97 -13.13
N ALA A 204 -10.18 -1.99 -14.30
CA ALA A 204 -9.34 -0.89 -14.78
C ALA A 204 -10.14 0.42 -14.91
N ALA A 205 -11.44 0.35 -15.21
CA ALA A 205 -12.29 1.53 -15.33
C ALA A 205 -12.53 2.17 -13.95
N ALA A 206 -12.87 1.35 -12.95
CA ALA A 206 -13.05 1.81 -11.58
C ALA A 206 -11.75 2.38 -10.98
N VAL A 207 -10.61 1.72 -11.22
CA VAL A 207 -9.30 2.21 -10.75
C VAL A 207 -8.93 3.53 -11.43
N ALA A 208 -9.15 3.65 -12.74
CA ALA A 208 -8.88 4.89 -13.47
C ALA A 208 -9.79 6.04 -13.00
N GLU A 209 -11.06 5.75 -12.70
CA GLU A 209 -11.99 6.74 -12.14
C GLU A 209 -11.57 7.18 -10.73
N ALA A 210 -11.23 6.25 -9.85
CA ALA A 210 -10.72 6.59 -8.52
C ALA A 210 -9.45 7.45 -8.58
N ARG A 211 -8.53 7.14 -9.51
CA ARG A 211 -7.34 7.95 -9.76
C ARG A 211 -7.72 9.36 -10.19
N ARG A 212 -8.63 9.53 -11.16
CA ARG A 212 -9.08 10.86 -11.61
C ARG A 212 -9.72 11.66 -10.48
N THR A 213 -10.60 11.03 -9.72
CA THR A 213 -11.41 11.69 -8.70
C THR A 213 -10.60 12.10 -7.48
N TYR A 214 -9.66 11.27 -7.02
CA TYR A 214 -8.91 11.55 -5.79
C TYR A 214 -7.47 11.99 -6.03
N ARG A 215 -6.79 11.53 -7.08
CA ARG A 215 -5.37 11.81 -7.33
C ARG A 215 -5.07 12.15 -8.80
N GLY A 216 -5.91 12.99 -9.41
CA GLY A 216 -5.85 13.30 -10.85
C GLY A 216 -5.00 14.51 -11.22
N ALA A 217 -4.52 15.28 -10.24
CA ALA A 217 -3.79 16.54 -10.46
C ALA A 217 -2.45 16.30 -11.16
N ALA A 218 -1.95 17.30 -11.90
CA ALA A 218 -0.72 17.16 -12.67
C ALA A 218 0.50 16.84 -11.80
N GLY A 219 0.63 17.50 -10.63
CA GLY A 219 1.74 17.27 -9.70
C GLY A 219 1.73 15.88 -9.03
N GLN A 220 0.59 15.18 -9.07
CA GLN A 220 0.43 13.86 -8.44
C GLN A 220 0.87 12.71 -9.35
N ARG A 221 1.23 13.00 -10.60
CA ARG A 221 1.66 12.02 -11.60
C ARG A 221 3.16 11.78 -11.46
N ALA A 222 3.55 10.50 -11.45
CA ALA A 222 4.94 10.05 -11.50
C ALA A 222 5.42 9.92 -12.95
#